data_AF-A0A164ZR33-F1
#
_entry.id   AF-A0A164ZR33-F1
#
_cell.length_a   1.000
_cell.length_b   1.000
_cell.length_c   1.000
_cell.angle_alpha   90.00
_cell.angle_beta   90.00
_cell.angle_gamma   90.00
#
_symmetry.space_group_name_H-M   'P 1'
#
loop_
_entity.id
_entity.type
_entity.pdbx_description
1 polymer ?
#
loop_
_entity_poly.entity_id
_entity_poly.type
_entity_poly.pdbx_seq_one_letter_code
_entity_poly.pdbx_strand_id
1 'polypeptide(L)'
;PHTLTIETMAGPMGTRLQDQGQVTVDMGEPHLEPSAIPTTLGVDARQVVAERLLVTGQVLEVTAVSMGNPHVVIPVADVDQVDLEQLGPALETHPAFPNRTNVHFLQALNDQHHRLRTWERGVGPTMACGTGACAAVVAAHLLGLGQRKARVTLPGGTLTIHWRDDNHIFMTGPAQRTFMGQVVLDSLGTEAENEATGNTEAAAQARAMAFLANTSLDEMLELAANSLAQRTQRRGGPPVTPPGEPVPDWDHRAH
;
A
#
# COMPACT_ATOMS: atom_id res chain seq x y z
N PRO A 1 2.89 14.29 -22.84
CA PRO A 1 3.03 13.06 -22.01
C PRO A 1 4.37 12.35 -22.28
N HIS A 2 5.18 12.17 -21.24
CA HIS A 2 6.43 11.41 -21.32
C HIS A 2 6.15 9.97 -20.86
N THR A 3 6.67 8.98 -21.58
CA THR A 3 6.60 7.58 -21.20
C THR A 3 8.00 7.10 -20.81
N LEU A 4 8.08 6.43 -19.67
CA LEU A 4 9.28 5.89 -19.07
C LEU A 4 9.02 4.41 -18.78
N THR A 5 10.05 3.59 -18.91
CA THR A 5 10.01 2.21 -18.41
C THR A 5 10.93 2.14 -17.20
N ILE A 6 10.41 1.65 -16.08
CA ILE A 6 11.14 1.51 -14.83
C ILE A 6 11.36 0.03 -14.57
N GLU A 7 12.62 -0.41 -14.50
CA GLU A 7 12.96 -1.79 -14.15
C GLU A 7 12.74 -2.02 -12.65
N THR A 8 11.98 -3.06 -12.30
CA THR A 8 11.72 -3.45 -10.91
C THR A 8 11.89 -4.95 -10.71
N MET A 9 11.86 -5.41 -9.46
CA MET A 9 11.87 -6.85 -9.15
C MET A 9 10.67 -7.60 -9.75
N ALA A 10 9.54 -6.91 -9.98
CA ALA A 10 8.37 -7.47 -10.65
C ALA A 10 8.47 -7.38 -12.19
N GLY A 11 9.59 -6.88 -12.73
CA GLY A 11 9.80 -6.63 -14.15
C GLY A 11 9.68 -5.15 -14.54
N PRO A 12 9.76 -4.86 -15.86
CA PRO A 12 9.65 -3.49 -16.37
C PRO A 12 8.22 -2.95 -16.23
N MET A 13 8.07 -1.80 -15.55
CA MET A 13 6.80 -1.08 -15.40
C MET A 13 6.73 0.14 -16.31
N GLY A 14 5.73 0.15 -17.19
CA GLY A 14 5.44 1.28 -18.07
C GLY A 14 4.78 2.42 -17.30
N THR A 15 5.45 3.58 -17.26
CA THR A 15 4.97 4.77 -16.54
C THR A 15 4.73 5.92 -17.52
N ARG A 16 3.59 6.57 -17.43
CA ARG A 16 3.22 7.74 -18.23
C ARG A 16 2.93 8.93 -17.32
N LEU A 17 3.72 9.99 -17.50
CA LEU A 17 3.41 11.30 -16.93
C LEU A 17 2.25 11.92 -17.71
N GLN A 18 1.17 12.21 -17.00
CA GLN A 18 0.03 12.97 -17.51
C GLN A 18 0.16 14.44 -17.14
N ASP A 19 -0.75 15.25 -17.68
CA ASP A 19 -0.87 16.65 -17.30
C ASP A 19 -1.31 16.78 -15.83
N GLN A 20 -1.09 17.95 -15.23
CA GLN A 20 -1.52 18.27 -13.85
C GLN A 20 -0.94 17.36 -12.74
N GLY A 21 0.24 16.76 -12.96
CA GLY A 21 0.96 15.98 -11.94
C GLY A 21 0.37 14.60 -11.66
N GLN A 22 -0.51 14.11 -12.54
CA GLN A 22 -0.98 12.73 -12.51
C GLN A 22 0.03 11.80 -13.19
N VAL A 23 0.16 10.59 -12.65
CA VAL A 23 1.03 9.55 -13.19
C VAL A 23 0.18 8.31 -13.40
N THR A 24 0.26 7.73 -14.59
CA THR A 24 -0.30 6.39 -14.86
C THR A 24 0.80 5.37 -14.89
N VAL A 25 0.61 4.28 -14.17
CA VAL A 25 1.51 3.13 -14.16
C VAL A 25 0.74 1.93 -14.70
N ASP A 26 1.36 1.20 -15.63
CA ASP A 26 0.96 -0.16 -15.99
C ASP A 26 1.48 -1.09 -14.90
N MET A 27 0.56 -1.59 -14.09
CA MET A 27 0.81 -2.44 -12.92
C MET A 27 0.90 -3.92 -13.31
N GLY A 28 0.86 -4.24 -14.60
CA GLY A 28 0.86 -5.61 -15.10
C GLY A 28 -0.49 -6.30 -14.91
N GLU A 29 -0.45 -7.63 -14.86
CA GLU A 29 -1.64 -8.48 -14.77
C GLU A 29 -1.88 -8.98 -13.34
N PRO A 30 -3.15 -9.12 -12.89
CA PRO A 30 -3.44 -9.77 -11.63
C PRO A 30 -3.34 -11.29 -11.76
N HIS A 31 -2.80 -11.94 -10.73
CA HIS A 31 -2.82 -13.39 -10.60
C HIS A 31 -3.90 -13.80 -9.60
N LEU A 32 -4.79 -14.70 -10.04
CA LEU A 32 -5.99 -15.11 -9.29
C LEU A 32 -5.92 -16.55 -8.77
N GLU A 33 -5.04 -17.36 -9.35
CA GLU A 33 -4.89 -18.77 -8.98
C GLU A 33 -4.23 -18.89 -7.60
N PRO A 34 -4.71 -19.79 -6.72
CA PRO A 34 -4.18 -19.97 -5.36
C PRO A 34 -2.66 -20.18 -5.30
N SER A 35 -2.12 -20.92 -6.27
CA SER A 35 -0.68 -21.22 -6.41
C SER A 35 0.16 -19.97 -6.71
N ALA A 36 -0.40 -18.97 -7.38
CA ALA A 36 0.26 -17.71 -7.71
C ALA A 36 0.07 -16.63 -6.62
N ILE A 37 -0.86 -16.84 -5.67
CA ILE A 37 -1.11 -15.95 -4.51
C ILE A 37 -0.40 -16.44 -3.23
N PRO A 38 0.43 -17.48 -3.32
CA PRO A 38 0.66 -18.46 -2.23
C PRO A 38 -0.38 -18.46 -1.09
N THR A 39 -1.55 -19.06 -1.34
CA THR A 39 -2.58 -19.29 -0.31
C THR A 39 -3.04 -20.75 -0.27
N THR A 40 -3.53 -21.19 0.89
CA THR A 40 -4.19 -22.50 1.05
C THR A 40 -5.71 -22.43 0.83
N LEU A 41 -6.26 -21.27 0.47
CA LEU A 41 -7.67 -21.11 0.14
C LEU A 41 -7.95 -21.52 -1.30
N GLY A 42 -9.16 -22.02 -1.56
CA GLY A 42 -9.59 -22.39 -2.91
C GLY A 42 -8.65 -23.38 -3.59
N VAL A 43 -8.08 -24.35 -2.86
CA VAL A 43 -7.17 -25.36 -3.44
C VAL A 43 -7.87 -26.03 -4.64
N ASP A 44 -7.16 -26.10 -5.77
CA ASP A 44 -7.63 -26.57 -7.08
C ASP A 44 -8.68 -25.68 -7.79
N ALA A 45 -9.03 -24.52 -7.23
CA ALA A 45 -9.84 -23.52 -7.90
C ALA A 45 -9.00 -22.66 -8.85
N ARG A 46 -9.66 -22.07 -9.87
CA ARG A 46 -9.01 -21.10 -10.77
C ARG A 46 -8.84 -19.72 -10.14
N GLN A 47 -9.64 -19.41 -9.11
CA GLN A 47 -9.68 -18.10 -8.48
C GLN A 47 -10.07 -18.26 -7.01
N VAL A 48 -9.52 -17.42 -6.14
CA VAL A 48 -9.87 -17.34 -4.71
C VAL A 48 -10.86 -16.20 -4.52
N VAL A 49 -12.17 -16.50 -4.62
CA VAL A 49 -13.25 -15.50 -4.60
C VAL A 49 -14.32 -15.89 -3.59
N ALA A 50 -14.67 -14.96 -2.70
CA ALA A 50 -15.67 -15.16 -1.63
C ALA A 50 -15.44 -16.42 -0.77
N GLU A 51 -14.17 -16.79 -0.55
CA GLU A 51 -13.80 -17.90 0.31
C GLU A 51 -14.08 -17.57 1.77
N ARG A 52 -14.56 -18.54 2.54
CA ARG A 52 -14.90 -18.34 3.96
C ARG A 52 -13.69 -18.59 4.83
N LEU A 53 -13.29 -17.58 5.60
CA LEU A 53 -12.13 -17.63 6.49
C LEU A 53 -12.53 -17.32 7.93
N LEU A 54 -12.22 -18.23 8.86
CA LEU A 54 -12.42 -18.00 10.29
C LEU A 54 -11.25 -17.19 10.85
N VAL A 55 -11.51 -15.96 11.28
CA VAL A 55 -10.52 -15.03 11.82
C VAL A 55 -11.05 -14.50 13.13
N THR A 56 -10.29 -14.57 14.23
CA THR A 56 -10.70 -13.99 15.54
C THR A 56 -12.10 -14.44 16.02
N GLY A 57 -12.56 -15.64 15.64
CA GLY A 57 -13.88 -16.15 16.02
C GLY A 57 -15.05 -15.69 15.13
N GLN A 58 -14.80 -14.89 14.10
CA GLN A 58 -15.77 -14.49 13.08
C GLN A 58 -15.43 -15.10 11.72
N VAL A 59 -16.46 -15.42 10.93
CA VAL A 59 -16.27 -15.92 9.56
C VAL A 59 -16.39 -14.75 8.60
N LEU A 60 -15.31 -14.47 7.88
CA LEU A 60 -15.22 -13.43 6.86
C LEU A 60 -15.27 -14.07 5.48
N GLU A 61 -15.87 -13.38 4.51
CA GLU A 61 -15.71 -13.71 3.09
C GLU A 61 -14.50 -12.94 2.56
N VAL A 62 -13.57 -13.66 1.93
CA VAL A 62 -12.30 -13.10 1.46
C VAL A 62 -12.10 -13.41 -0.01
N THR A 63 -11.53 -12.46 -0.74
CA THR A 63 -11.09 -12.63 -2.12
C THR A 63 -9.60 -12.34 -2.19
N ALA A 64 -8.82 -13.26 -2.72
CA ALA A 64 -7.37 -13.10 -2.78
C ALA A 64 -6.91 -12.83 -4.21
N VAL A 65 -5.97 -11.90 -4.35
CA VAL A 65 -5.39 -11.46 -5.62
C VAL A 65 -3.91 -11.24 -5.40
N SER A 66 -3.07 -11.58 -6.37
CA SER A 66 -1.65 -11.22 -6.35
C SER A 66 -1.35 -10.22 -7.45
N MET A 67 -0.63 -9.15 -7.09
CA MET A 67 -0.07 -8.15 -8.00
C MET A 67 1.46 -8.33 -8.13
N GLY A 68 1.95 -9.55 -7.92
CA GLY A 68 3.36 -9.87 -7.67
C GLY A 68 3.67 -10.09 -6.18
N ASN A 69 2.81 -9.57 -5.30
CA ASN A 69 2.74 -9.86 -3.87
C ASN A 69 1.28 -10.18 -3.47
N PRO A 70 1.05 -10.94 -2.38
CA PRO A 70 -0.29 -11.39 -1.99
C PRO A 70 -1.13 -10.26 -1.37
N HIS A 71 -2.39 -10.20 -1.79
CA HIS A 71 -3.43 -9.32 -1.24
C HIS A 71 -4.68 -10.13 -0.92
N VAL A 72 -5.28 -9.85 0.23
CA VAL A 72 -6.60 -10.34 0.60
C VAL A 72 -7.55 -9.16 0.77
N VAL A 73 -8.70 -9.23 0.13
CA VAL A 73 -9.73 -8.19 0.11
C VAL A 73 -10.99 -8.70 0.78
N ILE A 74 -11.51 -7.92 1.72
CA ILE A 74 -12.69 -8.22 2.51
C ILE A 74 -13.73 -7.13 2.25
N PRO A 75 -14.87 -7.45 1.60
CA PRO A 75 -15.95 -6.49 1.44
C PRO A 75 -16.61 -6.20 2.79
N VAL A 76 -16.84 -4.92 3.09
CA VAL A 76 -17.47 -4.45 4.33
C VAL A 76 -18.53 -3.39 4.03
N ALA A 77 -19.50 -3.25 4.94
CA ALA A 77 -20.53 -2.21 4.81
C ALA A 77 -19.96 -0.80 5.06
N ASP A 78 -19.00 -0.67 5.99
CA ASP A 78 -18.35 0.58 6.35
C ASP A 78 -16.90 0.33 6.80
N VAL A 79 -15.93 0.93 6.11
CA VAL A 79 -14.51 0.79 6.44
C VAL A 79 -14.13 1.50 7.74
N ASP A 80 -14.91 2.49 8.17
CA ASP A 80 -14.61 3.25 9.39
C ASP A 80 -14.97 2.46 10.66
N GLN A 81 -15.84 1.45 10.53
CA GLN A 81 -16.27 0.58 11.62
C GLN A 81 -15.42 -0.70 11.77
N VAL A 82 -14.44 -0.89 10.89
CA VAL A 82 -13.55 -2.05 10.95
C VAL A 82 -12.54 -1.87 12.07
N ASP A 83 -12.47 -2.86 12.97
CA ASP A 83 -11.38 -2.98 13.95
C ASP A 83 -10.10 -3.44 13.23
N LEU A 84 -9.40 -2.47 12.63
CA LEU A 84 -8.22 -2.72 11.80
C LEU A 84 -7.05 -3.28 12.62
N GLU A 85 -6.93 -2.87 13.88
CA GLU A 85 -5.85 -3.29 14.79
C GLU A 85 -6.04 -4.74 15.27
N GLN A 86 -7.28 -5.20 15.38
CA GLN A 86 -7.56 -6.60 15.68
C GLN A 86 -7.48 -7.48 14.42
N LEU A 87 -8.13 -7.08 13.33
CA LEU A 87 -8.30 -7.93 12.15
C LEU A 87 -7.09 -7.91 11.22
N GLY A 88 -6.44 -6.77 11.06
CA GLY A 88 -5.26 -6.59 10.21
C GLY A 88 -4.16 -7.61 10.50
N PRO A 89 -3.58 -7.66 11.71
CA PRO A 89 -2.51 -8.61 12.02
C PRO A 89 -3.00 -10.06 12.02
N ALA A 90 -4.24 -10.31 12.44
CA ALA A 90 -4.82 -11.65 12.44
C ALA A 90 -4.96 -12.22 11.03
N LEU A 91 -5.30 -11.40 10.04
CA LEU A 91 -5.36 -11.75 8.63
C LEU A 91 -3.98 -11.79 7.98
N GLU A 92 -3.11 -10.83 8.28
CA GLU A 92 -1.75 -10.74 7.74
C GLU A 92 -1.01 -12.05 7.98
N THR A 93 -1.04 -12.57 9.20
CA THR A 93 -0.32 -13.79 9.59
C THR A 93 -1.21 -15.04 9.61
N HIS A 94 -2.39 -14.98 9.00
CA HIS A 94 -3.32 -16.11 9.04
C HIS A 94 -2.68 -17.36 8.40
N PRO A 95 -2.84 -18.58 8.96
CA PRO A 95 -2.24 -19.80 8.42
C PRO A 95 -2.58 -20.11 6.95
N ALA A 96 -3.68 -19.54 6.45
CA ALA A 96 -4.09 -19.66 5.06
C ALA A 96 -3.21 -18.86 4.09
N PHE A 97 -2.34 -17.97 4.58
CA PHE A 97 -1.38 -17.19 3.81
C PHE A 97 0.04 -17.46 4.35
N PRO A 98 0.70 -18.55 3.90
CA PRO A 98 2.01 -18.96 4.41
C PRO A 98 3.10 -17.88 4.30
N ASN A 99 3.01 -17.03 3.27
CA ASN A 99 3.95 -15.93 3.02
C ASN A 99 3.43 -14.58 3.54
N ARG A 100 2.47 -14.63 4.49
CA ARG A 100 1.64 -13.51 4.95
C ARG A 100 0.91 -12.82 3.79
N THR A 101 0.08 -11.83 4.08
CA THR A 101 -0.66 -11.11 3.04
C THR A 101 -0.91 -9.66 3.40
N ASN A 102 -1.04 -8.79 2.39
CA ASN A 102 -1.59 -7.46 2.58
C ASN A 102 -3.10 -7.57 2.73
N VAL A 103 -3.68 -6.86 3.68
CA VAL A 103 -5.09 -6.97 4.05
C VAL A 103 -5.81 -5.68 3.69
N HIS A 104 -6.92 -5.80 2.97
CA HIS A 104 -7.68 -4.64 2.52
C HIS A 104 -9.16 -4.80 2.83
N PHE A 105 -9.73 -3.82 3.52
CA PHE A 105 -11.16 -3.72 3.77
C PHE A 105 -11.77 -2.76 2.76
N LEU A 106 -12.69 -3.27 1.94
CA LEU A 106 -13.30 -2.56 0.82
C LEU A 106 -14.76 -2.25 1.11
N GLN A 107 -15.13 -0.97 1.08
CA GLN A 107 -16.51 -0.53 1.05
C GLN A 107 -16.86 -0.08 -0.37
N ALA A 108 -17.79 -0.75 -1.02
CA ALA A 108 -18.33 -0.29 -2.29
C ALA A 108 -19.39 0.80 -2.06
N LEU A 109 -19.11 2.02 -2.49
CA LEU A 109 -20.08 3.13 -2.44
C LEU A 109 -21.02 3.08 -3.64
N ASN A 110 -20.48 2.71 -4.80
CA ASN A 110 -21.20 2.35 -6.02
C ASN A 110 -20.28 1.48 -6.89
N ASP A 111 -20.72 1.16 -8.11
CA ASP A 111 -20.01 0.28 -9.03
C ASP A 111 -18.71 0.88 -9.61
N GLN A 112 -18.46 2.18 -9.43
CA GLN A 112 -17.26 2.87 -9.93
C GLN A 112 -16.50 3.62 -8.83
N HIS A 113 -16.86 3.43 -7.56
CA HIS A 113 -16.23 4.10 -6.44
C HIS A 113 -16.23 3.23 -5.18
N HIS A 114 -15.02 2.95 -4.70
CA HIS A 114 -14.78 2.20 -3.48
C HIS A 114 -13.97 3.02 -2.48
N ARG A 115 -14.16 2.76 -1.18
CA ARG A 115 -13.25 3.18 -0.11
C ARG A 115 -12.44 1.98 0.36
N LEU A 116 -11.18 2.22 0.71
CA LEU A 116 -10.25 1.17 1.13
C LEU A 116 -9.53 1.58 2.41
N ARG A 117 -9.45 0.65 3.38
CA ARG A 117 -8.48 0.71 4.48
C ARG A 117 -7.55 -0.49 4.37
N THR A 118 -6.26 -0.25 4.61
CA THR A 118 -5.20 -1.24 4.39
C THR A 118 -4.47 -1.51 5.69
N TRP A 119 -4.18 -2.78 5.93
CA TRP A 119 -3.11 -3.24 6.80
C TRP A 119 -2.07 -3.92 5.91
N GLU A 120 -0.90 -3.30 5.80
CA GLU A 120 0.17 -3.73 4.92
C GLU A 120 1.10 -4.71 5.64
N ARG A 121 1.46 -5.78 4.92
CA ARG A 121 2.28 -6.87 5.43
C ARG A 121 3.62 -6.34 5.92
N GLY A 122 3.96 -6.63 7.19
CA GLY A 122 5.20 -6.19 7.83
C GLY A 122 5.18 -4.73 8.32
N VAL A 123 4.11 -3.97 8.04
CA VAL A 123 4.02 -2.53 8.32
C VAL A 123 2.94 -2.21 9.35
N GLY A 124 1.73 -2.71 9.11
CA GLY A 124 0.53 -2.25 9.79
C GLY A 124 -0.31 -1.28 8.97
N PRO A 125 -1.06 -0.36 9.59
CA PRO A 125 -1.98 0.52 8.87
C PRO A 125 -1.25 1.57 8.05
N THR A 126 -1.46 1.58 6.72
CA THR A 126 -0.82 2.53 5.80
C THR A 126 -1.82 3.50 5.18
N MET A 127 -1.36 4.69 4.79
CA MET A 127 -2.23 5.73 4.21
C MET A 127 -2.62 5.42 2.77
N ALA A 128 -1.78 4.72 2.03
CA ALA A 128 -2.07 4.27 0.67
C ALA A 128 -1.23 3.04 0.31
N CYS A 129 -1.80 2.14 -0.48
CA CYS A 129 -1.11 0.98 -1.06
C CYS A 129 -1.57 0.84 -2.52
N GLY A 130 -0.68 1.07 -3.47
CA GLY A 130 -1.03 1.13 -4.90
C GLY A 130 -1.44 -0.23 -5.47
N THR A 131 -0.64 -1.27 -5.18
CA THR A 131 -0.96 -2.67 -5.52
C THR A 131 -2.23 -3.15 -4.82
N GLY A 132 -2.44 -2.74 -3.57
CA GLY A 132 -3.67 -3.00 -2.81
C GLY A 132 -4.92 -2.39 -3.44
N ALA A 133 -4.85 -1.16 -3.94
CA ALA A 133 -5.94 -0.54 -4.67
C ALA A 133 -6.25 -1.26 -5.99
N CYS A 134 -5.23 -1.76 -6.69
CA CYS A 134 -5.37 -2.59 -7.89
C CYS A 134 -6.09 -3.91 -7.58
N ALA A 135 -5.59 -4.64 -6.57
CA ALA A 135 -6.19 -5.88 -6.09
C ALA A 135 -7.65 -5.68 -5.64
N ALA A 136 -7.95 -4.56 -4.98
CA ALA A 136 -9.29 -4.22 -4.51
C ALA A 136 -10.30 -4.04 -5.66
N VAL A 137 -9.92 -3.40 -6.78
CA VAL A 137 -10.81 -3.26 -7.95
C VAL A 137 -11.02 -4.59 -8.67
N VAL A 138 -9.97 -5.42 -8.76
CA VAL A 138 -10.10 -6.78 -9.29
C VAL A 138 -11.07 -7.60 -8.43
N ALA A 139 -10.88 -7.61 -7.11
CA ALA A 139 -11.76 -8.32 -6.18
C ALA A 139 -13.20 -7.81 -6.23
N ALA A 140 -13.41 -6.49 -6.23
CA ALA A 140 -14.75 -5.90 -6.35
C ALA A 140 -15.45 -6.33 -7.64
N HIS A 141 -14.74 -6.38 -8.76
CA HIS A 141 -15.28 -6.86 -10.02
C HIS A 141 -15.66 -8.35 -9.97
N LEU A 142 -14.79 -9.21 -9.44
CA LEU A 142 -15.05 -10.65 -9.30
C LEU A 142 -16.23 -10.95 -8.38
N LEU A 143 -16.44 -10.11 -7.37
CA LEU A 143 -17.58 -10.18 -6.44
C LEU A 143 -18.87 -9.56 -7.00
N GLY A 144 -18.85 -8.98 -8.20
CA GLY A 144 -20.00 -8.27 -8.78
C GLY A 144 -20.35 -6.95 -8.08
N LEU A 145 -19.42 -6.40 -7.29
CA LEU A 145 -19.58 -5.15 -6.54
C LEU A 145 -19.11 -3.91 -7.30
N GLY A 146 -18.42 -4.09 -8.44
CA GLY A 146 -17.85 -2.98 -9.19
C GLY A 146 -17.47 -3.30 -10.64
N GLN A 147 -17.20 -2.23 -11.38
CA GLN A 147 -16.69 -2.26 -12.73
C GLN A 147 -15.17 -2.43 -12.72
N ARG A 148 -14.62 -2.86 -13.86
CA ARG A 148 -13.17 -2.95 -14.04
C ARG A 148 -12.45 -1.60 -14.04
N LYS A 149 -13.20 -0.50 -14.15
CA LYS A 149 -12.69 0.87 -14.02
C LYS A 149 -13.40 1.58 -12.87
N ALA A 150 -12.65 1.89 -11.82
CA ALA A 150 -13.20 2.49 -10.61
C ALA A 150 -12.20 3.44 -9.92
N ARG A 151 -12.74 4.35 -9.12
CA ARG A 151 -11.96 5.16 -8.19
C ARG A 151 -11.86 4.43 -6.85
N VAL A 152 -10.68 4.47 -6.25
CA VAL A 152 -10.42 3.92 -4.92
C VAL A 152 -9.96 5.06 -4.03
N THR A 153 -10.75 5.40 -3.01
CA THR A 153 -10.40 6.39 -2.01
C THR A 153 -9.74 5.70 -0.82
N LEU A 154 -8.47 6.01 -0.60
CA LEU A 154 -7.66 5.60 0.54
C LEU A 154 -7.49 6.81 1.50
N PRO A 155 -7.05 6.61 2.75
CA PRO A 155 -6.78 7.71 3.67
C PRO A 155 -5.84 8.79 3.10
N GLY A 156 -4.82 8.37 2.33
CA GLY A 156 -3.80 9.23 1.73
C GLY A 156 -4.21 9.90 0.42
N GLY A 157 -5.35 9.55 -0.17
CA GLY A 157 -5.80 10.11 -1.44
C GLY A 157 -6.62 9.15 -2.30
N THR A 158 -6.98 9.60 -3.50
CA THR A 158 -7.77 8.79 -4.45
C THR A 158 -6.93 8.36 -5.64
N LEU A 159 -7.03 7.08 -5.98
CA LEU A 159 -6.45 6.48 -7.18
C LEU A 159 -7.58 6.12 -8.15
N THR A 160 -7.29 6.18 -9.46
CA THR A 160 -8.16 5.63 -10.50
C THR A 160 -7.52 4.35 -11.04
N ILE A 161 -8.23 3.24 -10.95
CA ILE A 161 -7.77 1.94 -11.43
C ILE A 161 -8.58 1.55 -12.66
N HIS A 162 -7.92 0.95 -13.65
CA HIS A 162 -8.55 0.41 -14.83
C HIS A 162 -7.92 -0.94 -15.21
N TRP A 163 -8.62 -2.01 -14.91
CA TRP A 163 -8.30 -3.36 -15.37
C TRP A 163 -8.88 -3.58 -16.77
N ARG A 164 -8.04 -3.50 -17.79
CA ARG A 164 -8.46 -3.53 -19.19
C ARG A 164 -8.78 -4.94 -19.67
N ASP A 165 -9.38 -5.04 -20.85
CA ASP A 165 -9.75 -6.32 -21.47
C ASP A 165 -8.51 -7.14 -21.92
N ASP A 166 -7.35 -6.51 -22.05
CA ASP A 166 -6.06 -7.16 -22.28
C ASP A 166 -5.40 -7.66 -20.97
N ASN A 167 -6.18 -7.73 -19.89
CA ASN A 167 -5.79 -8.18 -18.55
C ASN A 167 -4.80 -7.27 -17.78
N HIS A 168 -4.28 -6.21 -18.41
CA HIS A 168 -3.40 -5.24 -17.74
C HIS A 168 -4.18 -4.28 -16.84
N ILE A 169 -3.58 -3.93 -15.71
CA ILE A 169 -4.13 -2.96 -14.75
C ILE A 169 -3.36 -1.64 -14.84
N PHE A 170 -4.09 -0.56 -15.13
CA PHE A 170 -3.54 0.78 -15.13
C PHE A 170 -3.98 1.52 -13.87
N MET A 171 -3.01 1.97 -13.09
CA MET A 171 -3.23 2.80 -11.90
C MET A 171 -2.86 4.23 -12.20
N THR A 172 -3.75 5.18 -11.89
CA THR A 172 -3.50 6.62 -12.04
C THR A 172 -3.69 7.34 -10.73
N GLY A 173 -2.71 8.15 -10.34
CA GLY A 173 -2.76 8.95 -9.13
C GLY A 173 -1.81 10.15 -9.15
N PRO A 174 -1.95 11.08 -8.19
CA PRO A 174 -1.04 12.21 -8.07
C PRO A 174 0.34 11.77 -7.56
N ALA A 175 1.39 12.42 -8.05
CA ALA A 175 2.72 12.35 -7.44
C ALA A 175 3.21 13.77 -7.11
N GLN A 176 3.54 14.02 -5.84
CA GLN A 176 3.96 15.35 -5.38
C GLN A 176 5.29 15.27 -4.62
N ARG A 177 6.20 16.18 -4.95
CA ARG A 177 7.46 16.33 -4.21
C ARG A 177 7.19 17.09 -2.91
N THR A 178 7.52 16.48 -1.77
CA THR A 178 7.30 17.07 -0.44
C THR A 178 8.49 17.91 0.02
N PHE A 179 9.72 17.41 -0.08
CA PHE A 179 10.95 18.17 0.23
C PHE A 179 12.16 17.62 -0.55
N MET A 180 13.31 18.29 -0.42
CA MET A 180 14.61 17.83 -0.91
C MET A 180 15.67 18.16 0.12
N GLY A 181 16.60 17.24 0.37
CA GLY A 181 17.66 17.41 1.36
C GLY A 181 18.90 16.60 1.03
N GLN A 182 19.96 16.79 1.82
CA GLN A 182 21.20 16.02 1.75
C GLN A 182 21.43 15.34 3.11
N VAL A 183 21.89 14.10 3.08
CA VAL A 183 22.21 13.33 4.29
C VAL A 183 23.71 13.04 4.31
N VAL A 184 24.38 13.39 5.41
CA VAL A 184 25.78 13.03 5.64
C VAL A 184 25.81 11.64 6.25
N LEU A 185 26.28 10.66 5.48
CA LEU A 185 26.23 9.24 5.86
C LEU A 185 27.07 8.94 7.11
N ASP A 186 28.20 9.62 7.30
CA ASP A 186 29.10 9.43 8.45
C ASP A 186 28.45 9.76 9.82
N SER A 187 27.34 10.49 9.81
CA SER A 187 26.59 10.90 11.01
C SER A 187 25.39 10.00 11.33
N LEU A 188 25.10 9.02 10.47
CA LEU A 188 24.17 7.93 10.75
C LEU A 188 24.93 6.88 11.55
N GLY A 189 25.07 7.11 12.86
CA GLY A 189 25.85 6.27 13.76
C GLY A 189 25.60 4.77 13.56
N THR A 190 26.68 4.00 13.53
CA THR A 190 26.66 2.54 13.62
C THR A 190 26.20 2.11 15.01
N GLU A 191 24.89 2.13 15.27
CA GLU A 191 24.29 1.37 16.39
C GLU A 191 24.27 -0.14 16.09
N ALA A 192 25.32 -0.66 15.45
CA ALA A 192 25.55 -2.09 15.20
C ALA A 192 26.94 -2.56 15.67
N GLU A 193 27.67 -1.72 16.42
CA GLU A 193 28.95 -2.11 17.00
C GLU A 193 28.95 -1.86 18.51
N ASN A 194 28.22 -2.70 19.25
CA ASN A 194 28.63 -3.11 20.60
C ASN A 194 27.80 -4.31 21.05
N GLU A 195 27.98 -5.46 20.38
CA GLU A 195 27.94 -6.77 21.03
C GLU A 195 28.58 -7.82 20.12
N ALA A 196 29.85 -8.09 20.43
CA ALA A 196 30.61 -9.32 20.20
C ALA A 196 30.66 -9.98 18.80
N THR A 197 31.88 -9.87 18.24
CA THR A 197 32.64 -10.92 17.52
C THR A 197 32.18 -11.36 16.13
N GLY A 198 32.92 -10.88 15.11
CA GLY A 198 33.19 -11.60 13.87
C GLY A 198 32.03 -11.66 12.89
N ASN A 199 31.78 -10.58 12.15
CA ASN A 199 30.97 -10.68 10.94
C ASN A 199 31.58 -9.81 9.84
N THR A 200 31.99 -10.47 8.76
CA THR A 200 32.64 -9.86 7.60
C THR A 200 31.67 -8.96 6.83
N GLU A 201 32.22 -8.03 6.03
CA GLU A 201 31.50 -7.15 5.12
C GLU A 201 30.44 -7.89 4.26
N ALA A 202 30.71 -9.15 3.90
CA ALA A 202 29.79 -10.04 3.23
C ALA A 202 28.51 -10.35 4.03
N ALA A 203 28.59 -10.43 5.36
CA ALA A 203 27.43 -10.68 6.22
C ALA A 203 26.60 -9.40 6.44
N ALA A 204 27.23 -8.23 6.45
CA ALA A 204 26.53 -6.94 6.45
C ALA A 204 25.80 -6.72 5.12
N GLN A 205 26.45 -7.01 3.99
CA GLN A 205 25.81 -7.03 2.67
C GLN A 205 24.69 -8.07 2.58
N ALA A 206 24.88 -9.28 3.11
CA ALA A 206 23.82 -10.29 3.12
C ALA A 206 22.62 -9.87 3.96
N ARG A 207 22.82 -9.18 5.09
CA ARG A 207 21.74 -8.61 5.90
C ARG A 207 21.02 -7.45 5.20
N ALA A 208 21.76 -6.54 4.57
CA ALA A 208 21.18 -5.45 3.78
C ALA A 208 20.40 -5.98 2.57
N MET A 209 20.92 -6.99 1.87
CA MET A 209 20.24 -7.62 0.75
C MET A 209 19.04 -8.46 1.20
N ALA A 210 19.12 -9.15 2.35
CA ALA A 210 17.99 -9.87 2.92
C ALA A 210 16.87 -8.93 3.38
N PHE A 211 17.23 -7.76 3.89
CA PHE A 211 16.28 -6.69 4.19
C PHE A 211 15.63 -6.18 2.90
N LEU A 212 16.40 -5.75 1.91
CA LEU A 212 15.86 -5.27 0.62
C LEU A 212 15.03 -6.32 -0.15
N ALA A 213 15.35 -7.61 0.00
CA ALA A 213 14.63 -8.70 -0.66
C ALA A 213 13.29 -9.04 0.02
N ASN A 214 13.15 -8.75 1.31
CA ASN A 214 11.96 -9.06 2.09
C ASN A 214 11.13 -7.82 2.47
N THR A 215 11.63 -6.63 2.14
CA THR A 215 10.98 -5.35 2.47
C THR A 215 10.40 -4.73 1.21
N SER A 216 9.10 -4.43 1.22
CA SER A 216 8.39 -3.84 0.07
C SER A 216 8.92 -2.41 -0.21
N LEU A 217 8.74 -1.91 -1.44
CA LEU A 217 9.09 -0.53 -1.77
C LEU A 217 8.31 0.48 -0.91
N ASP A 218 7.06 0.15 -0.61
CA ASP A 218 6.17 0.93 0.25
C ASP A 218 6.64 0.90 1.72
N GLU A 219 7.15 -0.24 2.21
CA GLU A 219 7.82 -0.37 3.51
C GLU A 219 9.07 0.51 3.62
N MET A 220 9.90 0.54 2.57
CA MET A 220 11.09 1.39 2.54
C MET A 220 10.72 2.88 2.57
N LEU A 221 9.63 3.26 1.89
CA LEU A 221 9.11 4.62 1.88
C LEU A 221 8.50 5.03 3.23
N GLU A 222 7.76 4.13 3.89
CA GLU A 222 7.20 4.40 5.22
C GLU A 222 8.26 4.40 6.33
N LEU A 223 9.26 3.51 6.28
CA LEU A 223 10.37 3.54 7.23
C LEU A 223 11.15 4.85 7.14
N ALA A 224 11.32 5.40 5.93
CA ALA A 224 11.92 6.70 5.74
C ALA A 224 11.04 7.84 6.30
N ALA A 225 9.71 7.77 6.12
CA ALA A 225 8.76 8.76 6.63
C ALA A 225 8.63 8.73 8.17
N ASN A 226 8.53 7.55 8.77
CA ASN A 226 8.42 7.34 10.21
C ASN A 226 9.73 7.74 10.93
N SER A 227 10.88 7.45 10.34
CA SER A 227 12.18 7.90 10.85
C SER A 227 12.30 9.43 10.82
N LEU A 228 11.72 10.10 9.82
CA LEU A 228 11.67 11.56 9.75
C LEU A 228 10.73 12.16 10.82
N ALA A 229 9.53 11.60 10.98
CA ALA A 229 8.56 12.06 11.97
C ALA A 229 9.06 11.91 13.41
N GLN A 230 9.70 10.77 13.73
CA GLN A 230 10.33 10.53 15.04
C GLN A 230 11.47 11.52 15.32
N ARG A 231 12.23 11.92 14.29
CA ARG A 231 13.30 12.94 14.42
C ARG A 231 12.75 14.36 14.59
N THR A 232 11.63 14.68 13.96
CA THR A 232 10.94 15.97 14.13
C THR A 232 10.34 16.11 15.54
N GLN A 233 9.72 15.04 16.09
CA GLN A 233 9.23 15.02 17.48
C GLN A 233 10.35 15.15 18.51
N ARG A 234 11.51 14.51 18.28
CA ARG A 234 12.70 14.66 19.16
C ARG A 234 13.29 16.08 19.17
N ARG A 235 12.94 16.95 18.21
CA ARG A 235 13.41 18.33 18.12
C ARG A 235 12.43 19.40 18.65
N GLY A 236 11.27 19.01 19.19
CA GLY A 236 10.40 19.93 19.93
C GLY A 236 9.83 21.12 19.16
N GLY A 237 9.60 21.00 17.85
CA GLY A 237 8.92 22.04 17.05
C GLY A 237 7.39 21.92 17.12
N PRO A 238 6.62 23.04 17.09
CA PRO A 238 5.17 23.01 17.17
C PRO A 238 4.54 22.35 15.94
N PRO A 239 3.31 21.79 16.05
CA PRO A 239 2.66 21.09 14.96
C PRO A 239 2.35 22.05 13.80
N VAL A 240 2.66 21.62 12.58
CA VAL A 240 2.39 22.35 11.34
C VAL A 240 0.90 22.26 11.02
N THR A 241 0.21 23.41 10.99
CA THR A 241 -1.19 23.51 10.56
C THR A 241 -1.28 23.44 9.03
N PRO A 242 -2.24 22.69 8.43
CA PRO A 242 -2.38 22.62 6.98
C PRO A 242 -2.96 23.92 6.40
N PRO A 243 -2.64 24.29 5.14
CA PRO A 243 -3.04 25.56 4.57
C PRO A 243 -4.48 25.50 4.03
N GLY A 244 -5.39 26.27 4.62
CA GLY A 244 -6.73 26.43 4.04
C GLY A 244 -7.79 27.03 4.94
N GLU A 245 -7.60 28.25 5.45
CA GLU A 245 -8.72 29.14 5.78
C GLU A 245 -8.36 30.59 5.43
N PRO A 246 -9.29 31.39 4.87
CA PRO A 246 -9.06 32.78 4.53
C PRO A 246 -9.03 33.66 5.78
N VAL A 247 -8.02 34.53 5.87
CA VAL A 247 -7.85 35.52 6.94
C VAL A 247 -8.97 36.58 6.84
N PRO A 248 -9.61 37.01 7.95
CA PRO A 248 -10.60 38.08 7.90
C PRO A 248 -9.94 39.44 7.61
N ASP A 249 -10.64 40.22 6.79
CA ASP A 249 -10.36 41.61 6.45
C ASP A 249 -10.46 42.51 7.70
N TRP A 250 -9.41 43.29 7.97
CA TRP A 250 -9.39 44.31 9.02
C TRP A 250 -9.10 45.66 8.38
N ASP A 251 -10.13 46.31 7.87
CA ASP A 251 -10.13 47.76 7.68
C ASP A 251 -10.80 48.45 8.88
N HIS A 252 -10.17 49.58 9.24
CA HIS A 252 -10.68 50.73 10.00
C HIS A 252 -10.36 50.90 11.51
N ARG A 253 -9.51 51.94 11.71
CA ARG A 253 -9.46 53.00 12.75
C ARG A 253 -8.42 52.87 13.87
N ALA A 254 -7.41 53.74 13.85
CA ALA A 254 -7.41 55.00 14.62
C ALA A 254 -6.05 55.73 14.53
N HIS A 255 -5.99 56.82 13.76
CA HIS A 255 -5.57 58.18 14.15
C HIS A 255 -5.43 59.07 12.92
#